data_AF-A0A4Q3YIG1-F1
#
_entry.id   AF-A0A4Q3YIG1-F1
#
_cell.length_a   1.000
_cell.length_b   1.000
_cell.length_c   1.000
_cell.angle_alpha   90.00
_cell.angle_beta   90.00
_cell.angle_gamma   90.00
#
_symmetry.space_group_name_H-M   'P 1'
#
loop_
_entity.id
_entity.type
_entity.pdbx_description
1 polymer ?
#
loop_
_entity_poly.entity_id
_entity_poly.type
_entity_poly.pdbx_seq_one_letter_code
_entity_poly.pdbx_strand_id
1 'polypeptide(L)'
;MPTALVVRKSGSEMPSVPQTYTISDFVEWHDRKQLELSPDFQRGAVWTPTAQVFLIDTILKQFPIPQIYVRTKISTSTKTTVREVVDGQQRLRAILDFASGKLKLTKRSRDFSGLTYNDLSPDLQENFLSYGISTVQLINASDSEVLEVFSRLNSYSVKVTPPELRHARWSTPIKWAIWDTTRAWNILWENYKVVSIREAVRLRNTSVVSELYMCIDAGVGDGGEDKIDRYYNNKKDETEENIAIISEKVNAALTAMIEIFGPDLEKTTFFDSPNFLVLFAAYVFLSGDSNGGPIAEGMEELHNTGVKLAGVIDRLQPLAAAVENDDLDGPLARFVSASKSSTQRISSRKVRFEFVVRALAG
;
A
#
# COMPACT_ATOMS: atom_id res chain seq x y z
N MET A 1 -46.16 -21.79 7.28
CA MET A 1 -45.75 -20.48 7.84
C MET A 1 -45.05 -20.74 9.17
N PRO A 2 -43.83 -20.23 9.42
CA PRO A 2 -42.61 -20.37 8.63
C PRO A 2 -41.69 -21.45 9.22
N THR A 3 -40.98 -22.15 8.34
CA THR A 3 -39.83 -23.01 8.70
C THR A 3 -38.76 -22.12 9.31
N ALA A 4 -38.38 -22.38 10.55
CA ALA A 4 -37.30 -21.67 11.22
C ALA A 4 -36.00 -21.90 10.43
N LEU A 5 -35.62 -20.89 9.63
CA LEU A 5 -34.26 -20.70 9.16
C LEU A 5 -33.39 -20.59 10.40
N VAL A 6 -32.66 -21.65 10.71
CA VAL A 6 -31.52 -21.58 11.62
C VAL A 6 -30.50 -20.67 10.95
N VAL A 7 -30.57 -19.38 11.30
CA VAL A 7 -29.50 -18.42 11.04
C VAL A 7 -28.30 -18.93 11.83
N ARG A 8 -27.38 -19.61 11.15
CA ARG A 8 -26.04 -19.86 11.69
C ARG A 8 -25.44 -18.49 11.99
N LYS A 9 -25.15 -18.22 13.25
CA LYS A 9 -24.27 -17.11 13.66
C LYS A 9 -22.97 -17.25 12.86
N SER A 10 -22.68 -16.29 11.99
CA SER A 10 -21.44 -16.22 11.22
C SER A 10 -20.30 -15.75 12.13
N GLY A 11 -19.77 -16.67 12.92
CA GLY A 11 -18.32 -16.72 13.13
C GLY A 11 -17.82 -17.77 12.15
N SER A 12 -17.38 -17.37 10.96
CA SER A 12 -16.75 -18.31 10.03
C SER A 12 -15.42 -18.73 10.64
N GLU A 13 -15.37 -19.91 11.24
CA GLU A 13 -14.12 -20.63 11.38
C GLU A 13 -13.56 -20.80 9.96
N MET A 14 -12.49 -20.08 9.63
CA MET A 14 -11.77 -20.32 8.39
C MET A 14 -11.09 -21.69 8.50
N PRO A 15 -11.44 -22.68 7.67
CA PRO A 15 -10.69 -23.93 7.65
C PRO A 15 -9.35 -23.66 6.97
N SER A 16 -8.31 -23.38 7.75
CA SER A 16 -6.93 -23.51 7.28
C SER A 16 -6.61 -25.00 7.23
N VAL A 17 -6.43 -25.55 6.03
CA VAL A 17 -6.17 -26.98 5.83
C VAL A 17 -4.72 -27.17 5.40
N PRO A 18 -3.84 -27.67 6.28
CA PRO A 18 -2.51 -28.11 5.89
C PRO A 18 -2.61 -29.32 4.96
N GLN A 19 -1.90 -29.27 3.84
CA GLN A 19 -1.78 -30.34 2.86
C GLN A 19 -0.36 -30.33 2.28
N THR A 20 0.06 -31.43 1.66
CA THR A 20 1.30 -31.47 0.89
C THR A 20 0.95 -31.63 -0.58
N TYR A 21 1.59 -30.83 -1.42
CA TYR A 21 1.49 -30.90 -2.87
C TYR A 21 2.86 -31.05 -3.47
N THR A 22 2.99 -31.85 -4.52
CA THR A 22 4.24 -32.04 -5.24
C THR A 22 4.54 -30.84 -6.14
N ILE A 23 5.80 -30.68 -6.54
CA ILE A 23 6.15 -29.69 -7.58
C ILE A 23 5.37 -29.97 -8.87
N SER A 24 5.17 -31.25 -9.23
CA SER A 24 4.36 -31.64 -10.38
C SER A 24 2.93 -31.09 -10.32
N ASP A 25 2.30 -31.08 -9.14
CA ASP A 25 0.95 -30.51 -8.97
C ASP A 25 0.94 -29.01 -9.31
N PHE A 26 1.92 -28.25 -8.82
CA PHE A 26 2.03 -26.82 -9.10
C PHE A 26 2.32 -26.52 -10.58
N VAL A 27 3.15 -27.35 -11.23
CA VAL A 27 3.40 -27.26 -12.68
C VAL A 27 2.10 -27.49 -13.45
N GLU A 28 1.35 -28.56 -13.14
CA GLU A 28 0.07 -28.84 -13.79
C GLU A 28 -0.93 -27.69 -13.60
N TRP A 29 -1.05 -27.16 -12.38
CA TRP A 29 -1.97 -26.05 -12.12
C TRP A 29 -1.55 -24.76 -12.83
N HIS A 30 -0.26 -24.49 -12.92
CA HIS A 30 0.26 -23.35 -13.67
C HIS A 30 -0.11 -23.47 -15.16
N ASP A 31 0.15 -24.63 -15.77
CA ASP A 31 -0.09 -24.86 -17.20
C ASP A 31 -1.58 -24.84 -17.55
N ARG A 32 -2.44 -25.31 -16.63
CA ARG A 32 -3.90 -25.22 -16.75
C ARG A 32 -4.47 -23.83 -16.41
N LYS A 33 -3.63 -22.84 -16.08
CA LYS A 33 -4.04 -21.50 -15.63
C LYS A 33 -4.96 -21.53 -14.39
N GLN A 34 -4.72 -22.49 -13.50
CA GLN A 34 -5.41 -22.67 -12.22
C GLN A 34 -4.59 -22.17 -11.01
N LEU A 35 -3.37 -21.68 -11.25
CA LEU A 35 -2.48 -21.10 -10.24
C LEU A 35 -2.27 -19.61 -10.54
N GLU A 36 -2.68 -18.75 -9.62
CA GLU A 36 -2.45 -17.31 -9.69
C GLU A 36 -1.32 -16.91 -8.75
N LEU A 37 -0.19 -16.51 -9.34
CA LEU A 37 1.01 -16.09 -8.62
C LEU A 37 1.04 -14.59 -8.29
N SER A 38 0.04 -13.82 -8.73
CA SER A 38 0.03 -12.36 -8.66
C SER A 38 -1.31 -11.78 -8.15
N PRO A 39 -1.80 -12.12 -6.95
CA PRO A 39 -2.90 -11.38 -6.35
C PRO A 39 -2.50 -9.91 -6.10
N ASP A 40 -3.46 -9.00 -6.30
CA ASP A 40 -3.31 -7.53 -6.23
C ASP A 40 -2.64 -6.99 -4.95
N PHE A 41 -2.54 -7.81 -3.91
CA PHE A 41 -2.02 -7.46 -2.58
C PHE A 41 -0.49 -7.54 -2.46
N GLN A 42 0.24 -8.07 -3.45
CA GLN A 42 1.70 -8.24 -3.37
C GLN A 42 2.48 -7.26 -4.28
N ARG A 43 3.24 -6.35 -3.65
CA ARG A 43 4.44 -5.71 -4.26
C ARG A 43 5.64 -5.90 -3.33
N GLY A 44 6.31 -7.03 -3.43
CA GLY A 44 7.47 -7.37 -2.60
C GLY A 44 8.71 -7.64 -3.45
N ALA A 45 9.87 -7.23 -2.95
CA ALA A 45 11.19 -7.32 -3.59
C ALA A 45 11.34 -8.60 -4.44
N VAL A 46 11.78 -8.41 -5.67
CA VAL A 46 12.12 -9.50 -6.59
C VAL A 46 13.26 -10.30 -5.95
N TRP A 47 13.08 -11.62 -5.83
CA TRP A 47 14.17 -12.48 -5.38
C TRP A 47 15.37 -12.30 -6.30
N THR A 48 16.55 -12.08 -5.71
CA THR A 48 17.79 -12.03 -6.47
C THR A 48 18.01 -13.39 -7.16
N PRO A 49 18.65 -13.43 -8.34
CA PRO A 49 18.97 -14.70 -8.99
C PRO A 49 19.70 -15.68 -8.07
N THR A 50 20.54 -15.18 -7.15
CA THR A 50 21.22 -15.98 -6.14
C THR A 50 20.25 -16.69 -5.17
N ALA A 51 19.18 -16.02 -4.73
CA ALA A 51 18.17 -16.62 -3.85
C ALA A 51 17.38 -17.72 -4.57
N GLN A 52 17.04 -17.50 -5.84
CA GLN A 52 16.35 -18.49 -6.68
C GLN A 52 17.19 -19.76 -6.84
N VAL A 53 18.47 -19.61 -7.22
CA VAL A 53 19.40 -20.75 -7.37
C VAL A 53 19.59 -21.51 -6.05
N PHE A 54 19.67 -20.80 -4.93
CA PHE A 54 19.80 -21.44 -3.61
C PHE A 54 18.57 -22.27 -3.24
N LEU A 55 17.36 -21.80 -3.59
CA LEU A 55 16.14 -22.59 -3.39
C LEU A 55 16.17 -23.88 -4.23
N ILE A 56 16.54 -23.80 -5.51
CA ILE A 56 16.58 -25.01 -6.35
C ILE A 56 17.64 -26.00 -5.85
N ASP A 57 18.82 -25.53 -5.44
CA ASP A 57 19.84 -26.38 -4.78
C ASP A 57 19.28 -27.09 -3.54
N THR A 58 18.51 -26.36 -2.73
CA THR A 58 17.85 -26.89 -1.51
C THR A 58 16.88 -28.02 -1.87
N ILE A 59 16.06 -27.82 -2.90
CA ILE A 59 15.07 -28.79 -3.37
C ILE A 59 15.75 -30.03 -3.97
N LEU A 60 16.75 -29.86 -4.84
CA LEU A 60 17.49 -30.97 -5.45
C LEU A 60 18.22 -31.83 -4.40
N LYS A 61 18.62 -31.23 -3.27
CA LYS A 61 19.21 -31.92 -2.11
C LYS A 61 18.17 -32.46 -1.12
N GLN A 62 16.88 -32.35 -1.42
CA GLN A 62 15.78 -32.84 -0.59
C GLN A 62 15.75 -32.21 0.82
N PHE A 63 16.28 -31.00 0.97
CA PHE A 63 16.18 -30.25 2.22
C PHE A 63 14.80 -29.58 2.35
N PRO A 64 14.29 -29.38 3.58
CA PRO A 64 12.99 -28.77 3.80
C PRO A 64 12.99 -27.29 3.40
N ILE A 65 11.89 -26.85 2.78
CA ILE A 65 11.63 -25.43 2.47
C ILE A 65 10.45 -24.90 3.30
N PRO A 66 10.35 -23.57 3.52
CA PRO A 66 9.20 -22.99 4.20
C PRO A 66 7.88 -23.28 3.46
N GLN A 67 6.82 -23.48 4.23
CA GLN A 67 5.48 -23.73 3.71
C GLN A 67 4.95 -22.61 2.80
N ILE A 68 3.95 -22.93 2.00
CA ILE A 68 3.27 -22.01 1.08
C ILE A 68 1.83 -21.80 1.55
N TYR A 69 1.29 -20.61 1.35
CA TYR A 69 -0.12 -20.32 1.64
C TYR A 69 -0.86 -20.04 0.34
N VAL A 70 -1.99 -20.69 0.14
CA VAL A 70 -2.85 -20.51 -1.03
C VAL A 70 -4.29 -20.28 -0.61
N ARG A 71 -4.96 -19.31 -1.23
CA ARG A 71 -6.41 -19.21 -1.21
C ARG A 71 -6.98 -20.10 -2.30
N THR A 72 -7.86 -21.01 -1.91
CA THR A 72 -8.52 -21.93 -2.85
C THR A 72 -9.94 -21.46 -3.09
N LYS A 73 -10.22 -20.91 -4.27
CA LYS A 73 -11.57 -20.51 -4.72
C LYS A 73 -12.18 -21.63 -5.56
N ILE A 74 -13.33 -22.13 -5.13
CA ILE A 74 -14.06 -23.18 -5.85
C ILE A 74 -15.26 -22.53 -6.56
N SER A 75 -15.23 -22.53 -7.89
CA SER A 75 -16.35 -22.06 -8.69
C SER A 75 -17.39 -23.18 -8.81
N THR A 76 -18.58 -22.94 -8.27
CA THR A 76 -19.69 -23.90 -8.31
C THR A 76 -20.32 -24.01 -9.70
N SER A 77 -20.25 -22.96 -10.51
CA SER A 77 -20.82 -22.91 -11.87
C SER A 77 -19.96 -23.66 -12.88
N THR A 78 -18.63 -23.46 -12.84
CA THR A 78 -17.69 -24.09 -13.77
C THR A 78 -17.08 -25.38 -13.23
N LYS A 79 -17.32 -25.72 -11.95
CA LYS A 79 -16.68 -26.84 -11.24
C LYS A 79 -15.15 -26.80 -11.31
N THR A 80 -14.59 -25.60 -11.41
CA THR A 80 -13.14 -25.37 -11.45
C THR A 80 -12.64 -24.81 -10.13
N THR A 81 -11.38 -25.10 -9.82
CA THR A 81 -10.69 -24.57 -8.65
C THR A 81 -9.55 -23.67 -9.09
N VAL A 82 -9.52 -22.45 -8.56
CA VAL A 82 -8.41 -21.50 -8.73
C VAL A 82 -7.69 -21.36 -7.42
N ARG A 83 -6.35 -21.40 -7.47
CA ARG A 83 -5.46 -21.28 -6.31
C ARG A 83 -4.68 -20.00 -6.43
N GLU A 84 -4.93 -19.08 -5.52
CA GLU A 84 -4.26 -17.79 -5.48
C GLU A 84 -3.19 -17.83 -4.40
N VAL A 85 -1.94 -17.60 -4.76
CA VAL A 85 -0.81 -17.74 -3.84
C VAL A 85 -0.70 -16.52 -2.93
N VAL A 86 -0.96 -16.72 -1.64
CA VAL A 86 -0.96 -15.70 -0.59
C VAL A 86 0.46 -15.45 -0.04
N ASP A 87 1.23 -16.52 0.20
CA ASP A 87 2.66 -16.45 0.55
C ASP A 87 3.44 -17.53 -0.21
N GLY A 88 4.71 -17.24 -0.53
CA GLY A 88 5.59 -18.17 -1.25
C GLY A 88 5.66 -17.96 -2.76
N GLN A 89 5.10 -16.86 -3.28
CA GLN A 89 5.07 -16.58 -4.73
C GLN A 89 6.46 -16.60 -5.38
N GLN A 90 7.47 -15.99 -4.76
CA GLN A 90 8.83 -15.97 -5.33
C GLN A 90 9.47 -17.36 -5.33
N ARG A 91 9.12 -18.21 -4.34
CA ARG A 91 9.54 -19.62 -4.31
C ARG A 91 8.92 -20.38 -5.49
N LEU A 92 7.61 -20.28 -5.67
CA LEU A 92 6.91 -20.94 -6.77
C LEU A 92 7.35 -20.44 -8.15
N ARG A 93 7.56 -19.12 -8.32
CA ARG A 93 8.11 -18.58 -9.57
C ARG A 93 9.46 -19.20 -9.90
N ALA A 94 10.40 -19.23 -8.95
CA ALA A 94 11.70 -19.85 -9.16
C ALA A 94 11.61 -21.35 -9.49
N ILE A 95 10.72 -22.08 -8.82
CA ILE A 95 10.46 -23.51 -9.08
C ILE A 95 9.92 -23.71 -10.51
N LEU A 96 8.93 -22.93 -10.93
CA LEU A 96 8.31 -23.00 -12.26
C LEU A 96 9.28 -22.54 -13.37
N ASP A 97 10.08 -21.51 -13.12
CA ASP A 97 11.11 -21.05 -14.04
C ASP A 97 12.21 -22.10 -14.21
N PHE A 98 12.58 -22.82 -13.14
CA PHE A 98 13.50 -23.96 -13.26
C PHE A 98 12.87 -25.11 -14.03
N ALA A 99 11.65 -25.54 -13.66
CA ALA A 99 10.92 -26.63 -14.31
C ALA A 99 10.73 -26.41 -15.81
N SER A 100 10.51 -25.15 -16.24
CA SER A 100 10.40 -24.78 -17.65
C SER A 100 11.73 -24.58 -18.38
N GLY A 101 12.87 -24.80 -17.70
CA GLY A 101 14.21 -24.64 -18.25
C GLY A 101 14.69 -23.19 -18.39
N LYS A 102 13.95 -22.20 -17.88
CA LYS A 102 14.30 -20.77 -17.96
C LYS A 102 15.34 -20.34 -16.93
N LEU A 103 15.38 -21.00 -15.76
CA LEU A 103 16.36 -20.73 -14.72
C LEU A 103 17.59 -21.64 -14.88
N LYS A 104 18.76 -21.04 -15.10
CA LYS A 104 20.05 -21.72 -15.11
C LYS A 104 20.73 -21.59 -13.75
N LEU A 105 21.17 -22.71 -13.19
CA LEU A 105 21.84 -22.73 -11.89
C LEU A 105 23.25 -22.14 -12.00
N THR A 106 23.64 -21.36 -11.00
CA THR A 106 24.96 -20.70 -10.94
C THR A 106 25.86 -21.42 -9.94
N LYS A 107 27.11 -20.94 -9.77
CA LYS A 107 28.09 -21.51 -8.83
C LYS A 107 27.57 -21.67 -7.39
N ARG A 108 26.48 -20.99 -7.02
CA ARG A 108 25.85 -21.11 -5.70
C ARG A 108 25.26 -22.49 -5.43
N SER A 109 24.84 -23.25 -6.45
CA SER A 109 24.32 -24.62 -6.32
C SER A 109 25.41 -25.70 -6.29
N ARG A 110 26.69 -25.31 -6.28
CA ARG A 110 27.87 -26.20 -6.24
C ARG A 110 27.78 -27.34 -7.26
N ASP A 111 27.29 -28.50 -6.83
CA ASP A 111 27.18 -29.76 -7.57
C ASP A 111 26.30 -29.64 -8.83
N PHE A 112 25.34 -28.72 -8.82
CA PHE A 112 24.42 -28.50 -9.95
C PHE A 112 24.73 -27.23 -10.75
N SER A 113 25.93 -26.65 -10.58
CA SER A 113 26.29 -25.39 -11.22
C SER A 113 26.29 -25.53 -12.75
N GLY A 114 25.59 -24.61 -13.43
CA GLY A 114 25.53 -24.55 -14.88
C GLY A 114 24.41 -25.39 -15.51
N LEU A 115 23.65 -26.14 -14.72
CA LEU A 115 22.55 -26.98 -15.20
C LEU A 115 21.23 -26.20 -15.23
N THR A 116 20.39 -26.52 -16.22
CA THR A 116 18.94 -26.25 -16.24
C THR A 116 18.19 -27.55 -15.93
N TYR A 117 16.86 -27.50 -15.80
CA TYR A 117 16.06 -28.71 -15.57
C TYR A 117 16.25 -29.79 -16.65
N ASN A 118 16.40 -29.37 -17.92
CA ASN A 118 16.60 -30.30 -19.04
C ASN A 118 17.98 -30.99 -19.03
N ASP A 119 18.94 -30.43 -18.29
CA ASP A 119 20.28 -30.98 -18.16
C ASP A 119 20.41 -31.99 -16.99
N LEU A 120 19.35 -32.16 -16.19
CA LEU A 120 19.32 -33.11 -15.07
C LEU A 120 19.18 -34.56 -15.56
N SER A 121 19.72 -35.52 -14.78
CA SER A 121 19.44 -36.94 -15.01
C SER A 121 17.95 -37.26 -14.77
N PRO A 122 17.41 -38.33 -15.37
CA PRO A 122 16.03 -38.75 -15.14
C PRO A 122 15.68 -38.89 -13.66
N ASP A 123 16.57 -39.48 -12.86
CA ASP A 123 16.36 -39.64 -11.41
C ASP A 123 16.27 -38.29 -10.69
N LEU A 124 17.07 -37.29 -11.09
CA LEU A 124 17.03 -35.95 -10.49
C LEU A 124 15.77 -35.19 -10.91
N GLN A 125 15.29 -35.38 -12.14
CA GLN A 125 14.02 -34.82 -12.60
C GLN A 125 12.85 -35.41 -11.82
N GLU A 126 12.82 -36.73 -11.64
CA GLU A 126 11.80 -37.41 -10.83
C GLU A 126 11.82 -36.93 -9.38
N ASN A 127 13.00 -36.85 -8.75
CA ASN A 127 13.16 -36.32 -7.39
C ASN A 127 12.74 -34.86 -7.25
N PHE A 128 12.97 -34.04 -8.27
CA PHE A 128 12.52 -32.65 -8.28
C PHE A 128 10.99 -32.57 -8.39
N LEU A 129 10.38 -33.25 -9.37
CA LEU A 129 8.93 -33.20 -9.59
C LEU A 129 8.12 -33.79 -8.43
N SER A 130 8.63 -34.84 -7.79
CA SER A 130 8.00 -35.50 -6.65
C SER A 130 8.24 -34.80 -5.31
N TYR A 131 9.10 -33.77 -5.26
CA TYR A 131 9.37 -33.02 -4.04
C TYR A 131 8.08 -32.43 -3.45
N GLY A 132 7.78 -32.80 -2.20
CA GLY A 132 6.57 -32.39 -1.49
C GLY A 132 6.73 -31.02 -0.83
N ILE A 133 5.84 -30.09 -1.17
CA ILE A 133 5.77 -28.76 -0.59
C ILE A 133 4.59 -28.68 0.39
N SER A 134 4.90 -28.45 1.66
CA SER A 134 3.90 -28.16 2.68
C SER A 134 3.12 -26.89 2.32
N THR A 135 1.80 -27.02 2.21
CA THR A 135 0.90 -25.98 1.71
C THR A 135 -0.29 -25.84 2.64
N VAL A 136 -0.60 -24.62 3.07
CA VAL A 136 -1.81 -24.31 3.83
C VAL A 136 -2.85 -23.72 2.88
N GLN A 137 -4.02 -24.34 2.83
CA GLN A 137 -5.15 -23.86 2.03
C GLN A 137 -6.11 -23.03 2.87
N LEU A 138 -6.44 -21.83 2.37
CA LEU A 138 -7.51 -20.96 2.85
C LEU A 138 -8.71 -21.17 1.91
N ILE A 139 -9.59 -22.10 2.26
CA ILE A 139 -10.70 -22.51 1.38
C ILE A 139 -11.78 -21.43 1.42
N ASN A 140 -12.12 -20.87 0.26
CA ASN A 140 -13.14 -19.84 0.06
C ASN A 140 -13.01 -18.61 0.99
N ALA A 141 -11.78 -18.26 1.39
CA ALA A 141 -11.51 -17.09 2.22
C ALA A 141 -11.78 -15.78 1.45
N SER A 142 -12.41 -14.82 2.11
CA SER A 142 -12.62 -13.45 1.63
C SER A 142 -11.30 -12.68 1.52
N ASP A 143 -11.31 -11.54 0.82
CA ASP A 143 -10.11 -10.69 0.68
C ASP A 143 -9.62 -10.15 2.03
N SER A 144 -10.53 -9.75 2.93
CA SER A 144 -10.19 -9.27 4.28
C SER A 144 -9.53 -10.35 5.13
N GLU A 145 -10.04 -11.58 5.05
CA GLU A 145 -9.48 -12.76 5.74
C GLU A 145 -8.07 -13.12 5.22
N VAL A 146 -7.89 -13.12 3.90
CA VAL A 146 -6.57 -13.33 3.27
C VAL A 146 -5.59 -12.26 3.72
N LEU A 147 -6.01 -10.99 3.75
CA LEU A 147 -5.19 -9.88 4.22
C LEU A 147 -4.82 -10.04 5.69
N GLU A 148 -5.71 -10.53 6.54
CA GLU A 148 -5.42 -10.80 7.95
C GLU A 148 -4.40 -11.94 8.11
N VAL A 149 -4.57 -13.06 7.39
CA VAL A 149 -3.57 -14.15 7.41
C VAL A 149 -2.23 -13.64 6.91
N PHE A 150 -2.22 -12.90 5.81
CA PHE A 150 -1.01 -12.31 5.25
C PHE A 150 -0.33 -11.36 6.24
N SER A 151 -1.09 -10.48 6.91
CA SER A 151 -0.53 -9.56 7.90
C SER A 151 0.10 -10.33 9.05
N ARG A 152 -0.54 -11.39 9.56
CA ARG A 152 -0.04 -12.26 10.63
C ARG A 152 1.23 -13.02 10.23
N LEU A 153 1.29 -13.58 9.02
CA LEU A 153 2.49 -14.28 8.52
C LEU A 153 3.70 -13.34 8.44
N ASN A 154 3.45 -12.11 8.02
CA ASN A 154 4.47 -11.08 7.89
C ASN A 154 4.74 -10.33 9.19
N SER A 155 3.92 -10.50 10.24
CA SER A 155 4.07 -9.77 11.51
C SER A 155 5.39 -10.09 12.23
N TYR A 156 5.96 -11.28 12.01
CA TYR A 156 7.25 -11.68 12.60
C TYR A 156 8.48 -11.34 11.74
N SER A 157 8.31 -11.13 10.42
CA SER A 157 9.41 -10.86 9.47
C SER A 157 9.44 -9.43 8.94
N VAL A 158 8.33 -8.70 9.04
CA VAL A 158 8.20 -7.31 8.62
C VAL A 158 8.28 -6.43 9.85
N LYS A 159 9.31 -5.59 9.91
CA LYS A 159 9.45 -4.56 10.95
C LYS A 159 8.12 -3.83 11.10
N VAL A 160 7.66 -3.68 12.35
CA VAL A 160 6.50 -2.85 12.67
C VAL A 160 6.76 -1.46 12.11
N THR A 161 5.82 -0.93 11.34
CA THR A 161 5.96 0.40 10.73
C THR A 161 5.81 1.48 11.79
N PRO A 162 6.33 2.69 11.58
CA PRO A 162 6.13 3.79 12.50
C PRO A 162 4.66 4.07 12.88
N PRO A 163 3.66 4.11 11.95
CA PRO A 163 2.26 4.29 12.34
C PRO A 163 1.69 3.13 13.17
N GLU A 164 2.09 1.88 12.92
CA GLU A 164 1.70 0.72 13.76
C GLU A 164 2.30 0.82 15.17
N LEU A 165 3.58 1.18 15.29
CA LEU A 165 4.20 1.45 16.59
C LEU A 165 3.50 2.60 17.31
N ARG A 166 3.15 3.67 16.60
CA ARG A 166 2.43 4.82 17.15
C ARG A 166 1.05 4.42 17.65
N HIS A 167 0.31 3.64 16.86
CA HIS A 167 -1.01 3.15 17.24
C HIS A 167 -0.97 2.30 18.51
N ALA A 168 0.08 1.48 18.69
CA ALA A 168 0.28 0.66 19.88
C ALA A 168 0.80 1.45 21.09
N ARG A 169 1.64 2.46 20.86
CA ARG A 169 2.31 3.25 21.90
C ARG A 169 1.39 4.25 22.59
N TRP A 170 0.47 4.86 21.86
CA TRP A 170 -0.32 5.99 22.35
C TRP A 170 -1.79 5.60 22.57
N SER A 171 -2.35 6.07 23.68
CA SER A 171 -3.78 6.00 23.99
C SER A 171 -4.24 7.35 24.54
N THR A 172 -4.11 8.38 23.72
CA THR A 172 -4.40 9.78 24.03
C THR A 172 -5.50 10.33 23.10
N PRO A 173 -6.16 11.46 23.45
CA PRO A 173 -7.19 12.08 22.61
C PRO A 173 -6.77 12.27 21.16
N ILE A 174 -5.56 12.80 20.91
CA ILE A 174 -5.05 13.02 19.55
C ILE A 174 -4.96 11.72 18.73
N LYS A 175 -4.57 10.61 19.36
CA LYS A 175 -4.46 9.30 18.67
C LYS A 175 -5.83 8.82 18.21
N TRP A 176 -6.86 8.97 19.05
CA TRP A 176 -8.21 8.54 18.72
C TRP A 176 -8.88 9.48 17.71
N ALA A 177 -8.69 10.80 17.82
CA ALA A 177 -9.21 11.75 16.83
C ALA A 177 -8.67 11.48 15.41
N ILE A 178 -7.36 11.25 15.27
CA ILE A 178 -6.75 10.87 13.98
C ILE A 178 -7.29 9.52 13.49
N TRP A 179 -7.44 8.55 14.37
CA TRP A 179 -7.99 7.23 14.03
C TRP A 179 -9.43 7.31 13.54
N ASP A 180 -10.29 8.03 14.25
CA ASP A 180 -11.69 8.19 13.92
C ASP A 180 -11.87 9.00 12.63
N THR A 181 -11.07 10.06 12.43
CA THR A 181 -11.02 10.80 11.16
C THR A 181 -10.60 9.88 10.01
N THR A 182 -9.58 9.04 10.21
CA THR A 182 -9.12 8.08 9.19
C THR A 182 -10.23 7.13 8.76
N ARG A 183 -11.08 6.69 9.69
CA ARG A 183 -12.22 5.80 9.43
C ARG A 183 -13.41 6.52 8.81
N ALA A 184 -13.71 7.74 9.27
CA ALA A 184 -14.79 8.55 8.74
C ALA A 184 -14.56 8.91 7.26
N TRP A 185 -13.30 9.16 6.89
CA TRP A 185 -12.89 9.51 5.53
C TRP A 185 -12.44 8.31 4.70
N ASN A 186 -13.13 7.18 4.83
CA ASN A 186 -12.80 5.95 4.08
C ASN A 186 -12.82 6.14 2.56
N ILE A 187 -13.62 7.09 2.06
CA ILE A 187 -13.70 7.47 0.64
C ILE A 187 -12.33 7.88 0.07
N LEU A 188 -11.45 8.48 0.88
CA LEU A 188 -10.08 8.84 0.45
C LEU A 188 -9.25 7.62 0.07
N TRP A 189 -9.52 6.47 0.69
CA TRP A 189 -8.77 5.24 0.49
C TRP A 189 -9.46 4.32 -0.53
N GLU A 190 -10.79 4.26 -0.50
CA GLU A 190 -11.58 3.38 -1.37
C GLU A 190 -11.83 3.96 -2.77
N ASN A 191 -12.13 5.25 -2.88
CA ASN A 191 -12.45 5.87 -4.17
C ASN A 191 -11.21 6.60 -4.72
N TYR A 192 -10.67 7.54 -3.94
CA TYR A 192 -9.59 8.43 -4.39
C TYR A 192 -8.20 7.81 -4.34
N LYS A 193 -8.06 6.62 -3.73
CA LYS A 193 -6.80 5.86 -3.65
C LYS A 193 -5.61 6.68 -3.13
N VAL A 194 -5.85 7.62 -2.20
CA VAL A 194 -4.80 8.50 -1.63
C VAL A 194 -3.67 7.70 -1.00
N VAL A 195 -4.03 6.57 -0.41
CA VAL A 195 -3.12 5.54 0.05
C VAL A 195 -3.61 4.22 -0.54
N SER A 196 -2.69 3.37 -1.02
CA SER A 196 -3.09 2.06 -1.52
C SER A 196 -3.69 1.20 -0.40
N ILE A 197 -4.59 0.27 -0.73
CA ILE A 197 -5.22 -0.64 0.25
C ILE A 197 -4.14 -1.33 1.10
N ARG A 198 -3.05 -1.75 0.48
CA ARG A 198 -1.91 -2.41 1.15
C ARG A 198 -1.25 -1.51 2.19
N GLU A 199 -1.01 -0.25 1.85
CA GLU A 199 -0.42 0.72 2.77
C GLU A 199 -1.40 1.12 3.88
N ALA A 200 -2.70 1.19 3.57
CA ALA A 200 -3.76 1.47 4.54
C ALA A 200 -3.89 0.36 5.61
N VAL A 201 -3.78 -0.92 5.22
CA VAL A 201 -3.72 -2.04 6.18
C VAL A 201 -2.52 -1.92 7.13
N ARG A 202 -1.43 -1.31 6.68
CA ARG A 202 -0.23 -1.01 7.48
C ARG A 202 -0.29 0.38 8.14
N LEU A 203 -1.49 0.93 8.29
CA LEU A 203 -1.81 2.21 8.93
C LEU A 203 -1.17 3.45 8.30
N ARG A 204 -0.70 3.39 7.05
CA ARG A 204 -0.13 4.58 6.37
C ARG A 204 -1.15 5.69 6.16
N ASN A 205 -2.43 5.36 6.02
CA ASN A 205 -3.53 6.32 5.99
C ASN A 205 -3.58 7.16 7.29
N THR A 206 -3.29 6.57 8.46
CA THR A 206 -3.21 7.33 9.72
C THR A 206 -2.06 8.34 9.70
N SER A 207 -0.94 8.05 9.01
CA SER A 207 0.14 9.02 8.84
C SER A 207 -0.29 10.19 7.94
N VAL A 208 -1.05 9.93 6.86
CA VAL A 208 -1.59 11.01 6.02
C VAL A 208 -2.50 11.91 6.85
N VAL A 209 -3.46 11.34 7.58
CA VAL A 209 -4.37 12.11 8.43
C VAL A 209 -3.62 12.86 9.53
N SER A 210 -2.57 12.27 10.10
CA SER A 210 -1.73 12.96 11.07
C SER A 210 -1.07 14.22 10.50
N GLU A 211 -0.61 14.17 9.25
CA GLU A 211 -0.04 15.34 8.58
C GLU A 211 -1.10 16.41 8.28
N LEU A 212 -2.37 16.04 8.04
CA LEU A 212 -3.47 17.00 7.93
C LEU A 212 -3.69 17.76 9.25
N TYR A 213 -3.70 17.03 10.37
CA TYR A 213 -3.80 17.62 11.71
C TYR A 213 -2.62 18.55 11.99
N MET A 214 -1.40 18.14 11.64
CA MET A 214 -0.21 18.98 11.76
C MET A 214 -0.32 20.27 10.93
N CYS A 215 -0.87 20.21 9.70
CA CYS A 215 -1.04 21.40 8.86
C CYS A 215 -1.98 22.43 9.50
N ILE A 216 -3.05 21.98 10.14
CA ILE A 216 -4.01 22.86 10.84
C ILE A 216 -3.41 23.40 12.15
N ASP A 217 -2.84 22.53 12.99
CA ASP A 217 -2.42 22.90 14.35
C ASP A 217 -1.04 23.60 14.38
N ALA A 218 -0.05 23.03 13.71
CA ALA A 218 1.34 23.48 13.73
C ALA A 218 1.76 24.28 12.50
N GLY A 219 0.89 24.39 11.50
CA GLY A 219 1.17 25.04 10.23
C GLY A 219 1.79 24.11 9.17
N VAL A 220 1.95 24.64 7.96
CA VAL A 220 2.39 23.90 6.78
C VAL A 220 3.91 23.71 6.79
N GLY A 221 4.37 22.45 6.82
CA GLY A 221 5.78 22.13 7.08
C GLY A 221 6.26 20.78 6.55
N ASP A 222 7.36 20.32 7.15
CA ASP A 222 7.95 19.00 6.91
C ASP A 222 6.98 17.87 7.29
N GLY A 223 6.96 16.82 6.47
CA GLY A 223 6.26 15.59 6.75
C GLY A 223 7.18 14.49 7.30
N GLY A 224 6.63 13.28 7.36
CA GLY A 224 7.38 12.08 7.69
C GLY A 224 7.29 11.65 9.15
N GLU A 225 7.62 10.38 9.37
CA GLU A 225 7.22 9.67 10.59
C GLU A 225 7.83 10.24 11.88
N ASP A 226 9.09 10.69 11.87
CA ASP A 226 9.69 11.32 13.07
C ASP A 226 8.95 12.60 13.49
N LYS A 227 8.35 13.32 12.53
CA LYS A 227 7.72 14.63 12.77
C LYS A 227 6.34 14.39 13.35
N ILE A 228 5.66 13.37 12.83
CA ILE A 228 4.39 12.93 13.38
C ILE A 228 4.58 12.34 14.79
N ASP A 229 5.64 11.57 15.04
CA ASP A 229 5.93 11.06 16.39
C ASP A 229 6.15 12.19 17.40
N ARG A 230 6.87 13.25 16.99
CA ARG A 230 7.02 14.47 17.81
C ARG A 230 5.68 15.18 18.04
N TYR A 231 4.83 15.26 17.01
CA TYR A 231 3.52 15.87 17.12
C TYR A 231 2.64 15.14 18.15
N TYR A 232 2.57 13.81 18.08
CA TYR A 232 1.85 12.99 19.08
C TYR A 232 2.39 13.20 20.49
N ASN A 233 3.72 13.25 20.64
CA ASN A 233 4.34 13.48 21.92
C ASN A 233 4.02 14.87 22.49
N ASN A 234 3.96 15.90 21.65
CA ASN A 234 3.61 17.26 22.06
C ASN A 234 2.13 17.39 22.46
N LYS A 235 1.25 16.61 21.84
CA LYS A 235 -0.19 16.60 22.10
C LYS A 235 -0.65 15.55 23.12
N LYS A 236 0.28 14.88 23.81
CA LYS A 236 -0.04 13.76 24.70
C LYS A 236 -0.93 14.13 25.89
N ASP A 237 -0.82 15.38 26.36
CA ASP A 237 -1.57 15.93 27.50
C ASP A 237 -2.64 16.96 27.07
N GLU A 238 -2.91 17.08 25.76
CA GLU A 238 -3.91 18.01 25.21
C GLU A 238 -5.34 17.55 25.52
N THR A 239 -6.26 18.49 25.74
CA THR A 239 -7.66 18.19 26.06
C THR A 239 -8.44 17.68 24.84
N GLU A 240 -9.46 16.85 25.08
CA GLU A 240 -10.36 16.39 24.01
C GLU A 240 -11.04 17.55 23.28
N GLU A 241 -11.38 18.63 23.99
CA GLU A 241 -12.00 19.84 23.43
C GLU A 241 -11.07 20.54 22.42
N ASN A 242 -9.80 20.74 22.76
CA ASN A 242 -8.83 21.35 21.85
C ASN A 242 -8.56 20.46 20.62
N ILE A 243 -8.50 19.14 20.82
CA ILE A 243 -8.36 18.19 19.71
C ILE A 243 -9.61 18.16 18.82
N ALA A 244 -10.80 18.31 19.39
CA ALA A 244 -12.05 18.38 18.64
C ALA A 244 -12.08 19.59 17.69
N ILE A 245 -11.61 20.76 18.13
CA ILE A 245 -11.50 21.96 17.28
C ILE A 245 -10.61 21.70 16.06
N ILE A 246 -9.47 21.03 16.25
CA ILE A 246 -8.59 20.66 15.13
C ILE A 246 -9.31 19.67 14.19
N SER A 247 -9.99 18.68 14.77
CA SER A 247 -10.73 17.66 14.03
C SER A 247 -11.82 18.27 13.16
N GLU A 248 -12.59 19.23 13.69
CA GLU A 248 -13.63 19.96 12.97
C GLU A 248 -13.07 20.70 11.75
N LYS A 249 -11.95 21.42 11.92
CA LYS A 249 -11.27 22.11 10.81
C LYS A 249 -10.76 21.15 9.75
N VAL A 250 -10.16 20.02 10.15
CA VAL A 250 -9.70 18.98 9.21
C VAL A 250 -10.89 18.42 8.44
N ASN A 251 -11.99 18.08 9.11
CA ASN A 251 -13.19 17.56 8.46
C ASN A 251 -13.82 18.57 7.50
N ALA A 252 -13.93 19.85 7.89
CA ALA A 252 -14.45 20.91 7.04
C ALA A 252 -13.61 21.09 5.77
N ALA A 253 -12.28 21.10 5.91
CA ALA A 253 -11.36 21.20 4.79
C ALA A 253 -11.45 19.98 3.86
N LEU A 254 -11.54 18.76 4.41
CA LEU A 254 -11.71 17.54 3.61
C LEU A 254 -13.03 17.54 2.83
N THR A 255 -14.14 17.96 3.45
CA THR A 255 -15.44 18.10 2.77
C THR A 255 -15.32 19.05 1.58
N ALA A 256 -14.81 20.26 1.81
CA ALA A 256 -14.65 21.24 0.76
C ALA A 256 -13.73 20.76 -0.36
N MET A 257 -12.61 20.10 -0.03
CA MET A 257 -11.71 19.56 -1.04
C MET A 257 -12.36 18.49 -1.92
N ILE A 258 -13.13 17.58 -1.33
CA ILE A 258 -13.82 16.54 -2.09
C ILE A 258 -14.93 17.14 -2.96
N GLU A 259 -15.66 18.13 -2.46
CA GLU A 259 -16.69 18.83 -3.24
C GLU A 259 -16.10 19.64 -4.39
N ILE A 260 -14.98 20.35 -4.18
CA ILE A 260 -14.37 21.22 -5.19
C ILE A 260 -13.57 20.42 -6.21
N PHE A 261 -12.76 19.44 -5.76
CA PHE A 261 -11.73 18.80 -6.59
C PHE A 261 -12.04 17.34 -6.92
N GLY A 262 -12.88 16.67 -6.13
CA GLY A 262 -13.16 15.24 -6.26
C GLY A 262 -13.63 14.81 -7.65
N PRO A 263 -14.72 15.38 -8.19
CA PRO A 263 -15.30 14.96 -9.47
C PRO A 263 -14.33 14.98 -10.66
N ASP A 264 -13.43 15.96 -10.68
CA ASP A 264 -12.56 16.21 -11.84
C ASP A 264 -11.16 15.59 -11.68
N LEU A 265 -10.69 15.39 -10.45
CA LEU A 265 -9.32 14.91 -10.20
C LEU A 265 -9.24 13.46 -9.73
N GLU A 266 -10.36 12.75 -9.50
CA GLU A 266 -10.40 11.36 -8.99
C GLU A 266 -9.47 10.39 -9.76
N LYS A 267 -9.33 10.59 -11.07
CA LYS A 267 -8.53 9.71 -11.95
C LYS A 267 -7.08 10.14 -12.14
N THR A 268 -6.67 11.26 -11.51
CA THR A 268 -5.36 11.86 -11.69
C THR A 268 -4.40 11.54 -10.55
N THR A 269 -3.11 11.82 -10.72
CA THR A 269 -2.13 11.68 -9.62
C THR A 269 -2.26 12.74 -8.52
N PHE A 270 -3.19 13.71 -8.62
CA PHE A 270 -3.36 14.73 -7.59
C PHE A 270 -3.92 14.20 -6.27
N PHE A 271 -4.65 13.08 -6.32
CA PHE A 271 -5.10 12.41 -5.11
C PHE A 271 -4.06 11.45 -4.53
N ASP A 272 -2.90 11.23 -5.14
CA ASP A 272 -1.84 10.48 -4.45
C ASP A 272 -1.44 11.16 -3.12
N SER A 273 -0.94 10.38 -2.15
CA SER A 273 -0.63 10.91 -0.81
C SER A 273 0.25 12.19 -0.84
N PRO A 274 1.35 12.27 -1.60
CA PRO A 274 2.17 13.47 -1.68
C PRO A 274 1.46 14.72 -2.20
N ASN A 275 0.68 14.60 -3.28
CA ASN A 275 0.02 15.73 -3.93
C ASN A 275 -1.24 16.13 -3.18
N PHE A 276 -1.98 15.16 -2.65
CA PHE A 276 -3.13 15.41 -1.78
C PHE A 276 -2.74 16.22 -0.54
N LEU A 277 -1.61 15.89 0.11
CA LEU A 277 -1.11 16.64 1.26
C LEU A 277 -0.75 18.09 0.91
N VAL A 278 -0.18 18.33 -0.27
CA VAL A 278 0.14 19.69 -0.73
C VAL A 278 -1.12 20.45 -1.13
N LEU A 279 -2.07 19.80 -1.78
CA LEU A 279 -3.38 20.39 -2.12
C LEU A 279 -4.14 20.78 -0.85
N PHE A 280 -4.16 19.92 0.16
CA PHE A 280 -4.74 20.22 1.47
C PHE A 280 -4.04 21.40 2.13
N ALA A 281 -2.70 21.38 2.19
CA ALA A 281 -1.91 22.47 2.76
C ALA A 281 -2.21 23.82 2.06
N ALA A 282 -2.26 23.83 0.73
CA ALA A 282 -2.56 25.03 -0.05
C ALA A 282 -3.99 25.52 0.20
N TYR A 283 -4.97 24.62 0.27
CA TYR A 283 -6.35 24.95 0.59
C TYR A 283 -6.45 25.61 1.97
N VAL A 284 -5.93 24.97 3.03
CA VAL A 284 -6.05 25.51 4.40
C VAL A 284 -5.21 26.78 4.61
N PHE A 285 -4.18 26.99 3.82
CA PHE A 285 -3.43 28.25 3.80
C PHE A 285 -4.25 29.40 3.21
N LEU A 286 -4.86 29.17 2.04
CA LEU A 286 -5.70 30.17 1.39
C LEU A 286 -6.99 30.45 2.18
N SER A 287 -7.54 29.46 2.87
CA SER A 287 -8.73 29.62 3.73
C SER A 287 -8.44 30.25 5.10
N GLY A 288 -7.17 30.47 5.44
CA GLY A 288 -6.79 31.04 6.74
C GLY A 288 -6.86 30.06 7.93
N ASP A 289 -7.11 28.77 7.66
CA ASP A 289 -7.27 27.74 8.68
C ASP A 289 -5.95 27.16 9.21
N SER A 290 -4.83 27.47 8.54
CA SER A 290 -3.47 27.15 9.00
C SER A 290 -2.69 28.41 9.40
N ASN A 291 -1.78 28.27 10.37
CA ASN A 291 -0.93 29.36 10.89
C ASN A 291 0.31 29.66 10.01
N GLY A 292 0.21 29.51 8.68
CA GLY A 292 1.36 29.60 7.78
C GLY A 292 2.37 28.48 8.02
N GLY A 293 3.66 28.71 7.81
CA GLY A 293 4.73 27.75 8.12
C GLY A 293 5.89 27.76 7.13
N PRO A 294 6.94 26.94 7.36
CA PRO A 294 8.17 26.99 6.56
C PRO A 294 7.98 26.78 5.06
N ILE A 295 6.97 26.02 4.62
CA ILE A 295 6.72 25.83 3.19
C ILE A 295 5.92 26.97 2.56
N ALA A 296 5.29 27.83 3.38
CA ALA A 296 4.56 29.02 2.93
C ALA A 296 5.41 30.30 2.91
N GLU A 297 6.67 30.21 3.33
CA GLU A 297 7.59 31.35 3.32
C GLU A 297 7.72 31.96 1.91
N GLY A 298 7.36 33.24 1.78
CA GLY A 298 7.33 33.98 0.51
C GLY A 298 5.97 33.95 -0.20
N MET A 299 4.92 33.41 0.42
CA MET A 299 3.55 33.38 -0.09
C MET A 299 2.55 34.04 0.88
N GLU A 300 3.03 34.76 1.90
CA GLU A 300 2.22 35.32 2.99
C GLU A 300 1.10 36.25 2.50
N GLU A 301 1.31 36.94 1.38
CA GLU A 301 0.32 37.83 0.76
C GLU A 301 -0.94 37.10 0.26
N LEU A 302 -0.86 35.79 0.06
CA LEU A 302 -1.98 34.93 -0.36
C LEU A 302 -2.63 34.22 0.84
N HIS A 303 -2.12 34.38 2.05
CA HIS A 303 -2.75 33.79 3.23
C HIS A 303 -4.15 34.39 3.45
N ASN A 304 -5.14 33.54 3.70
CA ASN A 304 -6.51 33.96 3.97
C ASN A 304 -7.17 34.80 2.83
N THR A 305 -6.71 34.67 1.58
CA THR A 305 -7.34 35.33 0.42
C THR A 305 -8.48 34.53 -0.18
N GLY A 306 -8.69 33.30 0.28
CA GLY A 306 -9.64 32.33 -0.26
C GLY A 306 -9.17 31.65 -1.54
N VAL A 307 -9.88 30.59 -1.93
CA VAL A 307 -9.66 29.84 -3.17
C VAL A 307 -10.52 30.46 -4.28
N LYS A 308 -9.91 30.81 -5.43
CA LYS A 308 -10.65 31.28 -6.61
C LYS A 308 -11.25 30.08 -7.34
N LEU A 309 -12.51 29.77 -7.06
CA LEU A 309 -13.20 28.58 -7.61
C LEU A 309 -13.35 28.62 -9.13
N ALA A 310 -13.54 29.79 -9.74
CA ALA A 310 -13.71 29.92 -11.18
C ALA A 310 -12.44 29.44 -11.93
N GLY A 311 -12.58 28.40 -12.76
CA GLY A 311 -11.48 27.82 -13.54
C GLY A 311 -10.39 27.15 -12.69
N VAL A 312 -10.66 26.82 -11.41
CA VAL A 312 -9.64 26.22 -10.53
C VAL A 312 -9.18 24.85 -11.05
N ILE A 313 -10.10 24.06 -11.59
CA ILE A 313 -9.82 22.76 -12.20
C ILE A 313 -8.92 22.93 -13.43
N ASP A 314 -9.21 23.90 -14.30
CA ASP A 314 -8.40 24.19 -15.49
C ASP A 314 -6.97 24.61 -15.15
N ARG A 315 -6.75 25.20 -13.96
CA ARG A 315 -5.42 25.56 -13.46
C ARG A 315 -4.70 24.40 -12.77
N LEU A 316 -5.42 23.45 -12.19
CA LEU A 316 -4.84 22.26 -11.54
C LEU A 316 -4.54 21.12 -12.52
N GLN A 317 -5.37 20.94 -13.56
CA GLN A 317 -5.19 19.88 -14.56
C GLN A 317 -3.81 19.89 -15.24
N PRO A 318 -3.22 21.04 -15.63
CA PRO A 318 -1.87 21.07 -16.19
C PRO A 318 -0.80 20.56 -15.23
N LEU A 319 -0.93 20.84 -13.92
CA LEU A 319 -0.03 20.32 -12.90
C LEU A 319 -0.14 18.80 -12.81
N ALA A 320 -1.36 18.26 -12.86
CA ALA A 320 -1.62 16.83 -12.81
C ALA A 320 -1.01 16.12 -14.03
N ALA A 321 -1.32 16.64 -15.22
CA ALA A 321 -0.82 16.12 -16.48
C ALA A 321 0.71 16.19 -16.57
N ALA A 322 1.35 17.24 -16.05
CA ALA A 322 2.82 17.34 -16.06
C ALA A 322 3.48 16.25 -15.21
N VAL A 323 2.90 15.89 -14.06
CA VAL A 323 3.42 14.81 -13.21
C VAL A 323 3.20 13.45 -13.87
N GLU A 324 2.04 13.22 -14.47
CA GLU A 324 1.71 11.98 -15.17
C GLU A 324 2.59 11.73 -16.40
N ASN A 325 2.89 12.78 -17.16
CA ASN A 325 3.68 12.71 -18.39
C ASN A 325 5.19 12.85 -18.17
N ASP A 326 5.63 13.05 -16.93
CA ASP A 326 7.03 13.27 -16.60
C ASP A 326 7.67 14.45 -17.37
N ASP A 327 6.96 15.58 -17.42
CA ASP A 327 7.43 16.76 -18.15
C ASP A 327 8.53 17.51 -17.37
N LEU A 328 9.78 17.17 -17.67
CA LEU A 328 10.98 17.76 -17.05
C LEU A 328 11.59 18.92 -17.86
N ASP A 329 11.05 19.23 -19.03
CA ASP A 329 11.59 20.23 -19.94
C ASP A 329 10.67 21.46 -20.10
N GLY A 330 9.41 21.35 -19.66
CA GLY A 330 8.40 22.40 -19.73
C GLY A 330 8.42 23.42 -18.58
N PRO A 331 7.49 24.40 -18.59
CA PRO A 331 7.38 25.43 -17.54
C PRO A 331 7.05 24.85 -16.15
N LEU A 332 6.57 23.62 -16.10
CA LEU A 332 6.25 22.87 -14.88
C LEU A 332 7.37 21.93 -14.42
N ALA A 333 8.53 21.93 -15.09
CA ALA A 333 9.67 21.06 -14.77
C ALA A 333 10.08 21.11 -13.28
N ARG A 334 10.05 22.30 -12.67
CA ARG A 334 10.34 22.47 -11.23
C ARG A 334 9.31 21.76 -10.35
N PHE A 335 8.04 21.80 -10.72
CA PHE A 335 6.97 21.10 -10.02
C PHE A 335 7.15 19.58 -10.14
N VAL A 336 7.36 19.08 -11.37
CA VAL A 336 7.56 17.65 -11.65
C VAL A 336 8.80 17.09 -10.94
N SER A 337 9.94 17.80 -11.03
CA SER A 337 11.16 17.43 -10.32
C SER A 337 10.96 17.38 -8.80
N ALA A 338 10.24 18.35 -8.23
CA ALA A 338 9.92 18.36 -6.81
C ALA A 338 9.01 17.19 -6.41
N SER A 339 8.04 16.81 -7.26
CA SER A 339 7.14 15.65 -7.08
C SER A 339 7.88 14.31 -7.18
N LYS A 340 9.00 14.25 -7.89
CA LYS A 340 9.87 13.07 -8.00
C LYS A 340 10.93 12.96 -6.90
N SER A 341 11.25 14.06 -6.25
CA SER A 341 12.22 14.11 -5.15
C SER A 341 11.60 13.61 -3.83
N SER A 342 12.32 13.74 -2.70
CA SER A 342 11.74 13.41 -1.40
C SER A 342 10.54 14.31 -1.09
N THR A 343 9.33 13.78 -1.13
CA THR A 343 8.08 14.55 -0.99
C THR A 343 7.75 14.99 0.44
N GLN A 344 8.56 14.62 1.42
CA GLN A 344 8.38 14.95 2.83
C GLN A 344 9.19 16.18 3.27
N ARG A 345 10.18 16.61 2.48
CA ARG A 345 11.12 17.68 2.84
C ARG A 345 10.60 19.05 2.44
N ILE A 346 10.89 20.08 3.25
CA ILE A 346 10.54 21.48 2.99
C ILE A 346 11.00 21.91 1.60
N SER A 347 12.21 21.56 1.18
CA SER A 347 12.75 21.99 -0.12
C SER A 347 11.89 21.58 -1.31
N SER A 348 11.35 20.36 -1.31
CA SER A 348 10.46 19.88 -2.38
C SER A 348 9.01 20.30 -2.16
N ARG A 349 8.57 20.31 -0.89
CA ARG A 349 7.21 20.71 -0.51
C ARG A 349 6.96 22.18 -0.82
N LYS A 350 7.90 23.08 -0.53
CA LYS A 350 7.83 24.51 -0.81
C LYS A 350 7.60 24.78 -2.29
N VAL A 351 8.35 24.10 -3.17
CA VAL A 351 8.15 24.22 -4.62
C VAL A 351 6.76 23.75 -5.02
N ARG A 352 6.34 22.55 -4.62
CA ARG A 352 5.00 22.04 -4.97
C ARG A 352 3.88 22.92 -4.42
N PHE A 353 4.03 23.38 -3.19
CA PHE A 353 3.11 24.28 -2.50
C PHE A 353 2.96 25.60 -3.25
N GLU A 354 4.06 26.22 -3.70
CA GLU A 354 4.02 27.46 -4.50
C GLU A 354 3.16 27.31 -5.76
N PHE A 355 3.37 26.24 -6.55
CA PHE A 355 2.59 25.99 -7.77
C PHE A 355 1.11 25.76 -7.47
N VAL A 356 0.80 24.97 -6.45
CA VAL A 356 -0.60 24.65 -6.10
C VAL A 356 -1.30 25.87 -5.51
N VAL A 357 -0.66 26.64 -4.62
CA VAL A 357 -1.23 27.88 -4.08
C VAL A 357 -1.52 28.88 -5.20
N ARG A 358 -0.61 29.08 -6.15
CA ARG A 358 -0.88 29.96 -7.30
C ARG A 358 -2.03 29.47 -8.17
N ALA A 359 -2.10 28.17 -8.43
CA ALA A 359 -3.21 27.58 -9.17
C ALA A 359 -4.56 27.80 -8.45
N LEU A 360 -4.60 27.69 -7.13
CA LEU A 360 -5.80 27.93 -6.33
C LEU A 360 -6.14 29.42 -6.15
N ALA A 361 -5.13 30.29 -6.03
CA ALA A 361 -5.29 31.73 -5.83
C ALA A 361 -5.64 32.48 -7.13
N GLY A 362 -5.38 31.87 -8.29
CA GLY A 362 -5.81 32.30 -9.64
C GLY A 362 -5.10 33.51 -10.21
#